data_AF-A0A959ZBD2-F1
#
_entry.id   AF-A0A959ZBD2-F1
#
_cell.length_a   1.000
_cell.length_b   1.000
_cell.length_c   1.000
_cell.angle_alpha   90.00
_cell.angle_beta   90.00
_cell.angle_gamma   90.00
#
_symmetry.space_group_name_H-M   'P 1'
#
loop_
_entity.id
_entity.type
_entity.pdbx_description
1 polymer ?
#
loop_
_entity_poly.entity_id
_entity_poly.type
_entity_poly.pdbx_seq_one_letter_code
_entity_poly.pdbx_strand_id
1 'polypeptide(L)'
;MVREFAGIAGGPPGRSRRLLLIAVLLLLSAPAWGSATAAARPSTPVSHQVRQSPAAIGSAWDRDDLLGARPAEVEVDPVRGPDLAELTDASVSGASGDFLPGNVAAYPQRVHGKIFYLSGGASFSCSGTLVNSRLRNVVFTAGHCVFDRQQDSFVSKLIFVPGYEDGSTPLGTYAARSLVTTTGWIEDGKFSYDIGAVALEDSPENSLGSRRIAFDLDPGERSWTIFGYPQQPDPPYGGGRLVGCDAVTRTRDVGVPPTIGAGPCSMEQGASGGGWVTDDGYLNSVTSYGYCDSEPDLCGLIFGPYFSNAAKALYTDSSIGGSKAPGVRFKAKPPKRVRKKKVRFGLGGSGSTPVSFRCKLDRKSYVNCSDSVKVSHLSPGRHAFRAYSTDQTGHRSSKTVVWKFRSKKKRPKR
;
A
#
# COMPACT_ATOMS: atom_id res chain seq x y z
N MET A 1 -59.04 0.92 -17.21
CA MET A 1 -59.82 2.00 -16.57
C MET A 1 -59.01 3.28 -16.74
N VAL A 2 -59.47 4.10 -17.66
CA VAL A 2 -58.82 5.31 -18.19
C VAL A 2 -59.19 6.50 -17.29
N ARG A 3 -58.25 7.42 -17.05
CA ARG A 3 -58.49 8.89 -17.12
C ARG A 3 -57.21 9.69 -16.81
N GLU A 4 -56.69 10.32 -17.85
CA GLU A 4 -55.99 11.62 -17.80
C GLU A 4 -56.93 12.72 -17.28
N PHE A 5 -56.38 13.86 -16.82
CA PHE A 5 -56.76 15.18 -17.33
C PHE A 5 -55.69 16.26 -16.99
N ALA A 6 -55.36 17.05 -18.02
CA ALA A 6 -54.62 18.31 -18.03
C ALA A 6 -55.31 19.41 -17.18
N GLY A 7 -54.64 20.43 -16.61
CA GLY A 7 -53.98 21.56 -17.27
C GLY A 7 -54.95 22.74 -17.46
N ILE A 8 -54.74 23.89 -16.80
CA ILE A 8 -55.45 25.15 -17.09
C ILE A 8 -54.49 26.34 -16.95
N ALA A 9 -54.49 27.21 -17.97
CA ALA A 9 -53.87 28.52 -18.04
C ALA A 9 -54.95 29.63 -18.11
N GLY A 10 -54.62 30.88 -17.74
CA GLY A 10 -55.35 32.06 -18.22
C GLY A 10 -55.45 33.30 -17.30
N GLY A 11 -54.61 34.31 -17.56
CA GLY A 11 -54.97 35.72 -17.91
C GLY A 11 -55.59 36.74 -16.92
N PRO A 12 -55.46 38.08 -17.16
CA PRO A 12 -55.46 39.21 -16.19
C PRO A 12 -56.65 40.22 -16.39
N PRO A 13 -56.60 41.55 -16.08
CA PRO A 13 -56.09 42.35 -14.93
C PRO A 13 -57.21 43.20 -14.25
N GLY A 14 -56.95 43.86 -13.09
CA GLY A 14 -57.88 44.86 -12.53
C GLY A 14 -57.41 45.61 -11.27
N ARG A 15 -57.35 46.95 -11.38
CA ARG A 15 -57.16 48.01 -10.36
C ARG A 15 -58.04 47.79 -9.10
N SER A 16 -57.79 48.27 -7.87
CA SER A 16 -57.14 49.48 -7.36
C SER A 16 -57.06 49.47 -5.81
N ARG A 17 -55.98 50.04 -5.26
CA ARG A 17 -55.84 50.84 -4.01
C ARG A 17 -56.57 50.39 -2.73
N ARG A 18 -55.77 50.02 -1.71
CA ARG A 18 -55.64 50.74 -0.41
C ARG A 18 -54.40 50.22 0.34
N LEU A 19 -53.51 51.13 0.70
CA LEU A 19 -52.29 50.86 1.49
C LEU A 19 -52.68 50.45 2.91
N LEU A 20 -52.28 49.25 3.33
CA LEU A 20 -51.96 48.94 4.72
C LEU A 20 -50.53 48.38 4.73
N LEU A 21 -49.60 49.15 5.30
CA LEU A 21 -48.24 48.69 5.59
C LEU A 21 -48.31 47.72 6.77
N ILE A 22 -48.39 46.42 6.47
CA ILE A 22 -48.03 45.35 7.40
C ILE A 22 -46.66 44.86 6.95
N ALA A 23 -45.63 45.14 7.76
CA ALA A 23 -44.30 44.57 7.59
C ALA A 23 -44.36 43.06 7.91
N VAL A 24 -44.71 42.25 6.91
CA VAL A 24 -44.50 40.81 6.95
C VAL A 24 -43.03 40.57 6.65
N LEU A 25 -42.24 40.24 7.67
CA LEU A 25 -40.93 39.61 7.49
C LEU A 25 -41.16 38.26 6.80
N LEU A 26 -41.10 38.26 5.47
CA LEU A 26 -40.89 37.05 4.69
C LEU A 26 -39.45 36.60 4.98
N LEU A 27 -39.30 35.69 5.93
CA LEU A 27 -38.17 34.79 6.02
C LEU A 27 -38.11 34.02 4.70
N LEU A 28 -37.36 34.55 3.73
CA LEU A 28 -36.81 33.76 2.64
C LEU A 28 -35.91 32.71 3.30
N SER A 29 -36.48 31.53 3.53
CA SER A 29 -35.71 30.32 3.76
C SER A 29 -34.90 30.07 2.48
N ALA A 30 -33.71 30.66 2.42
CA ALA A 30 -32.68 30.15 1.52
C ALA A 30 -32.58 28.66 1.82
N PRO A 31 -32.69 27.76 0.83
CA PRO A 31 -32.34 26.37 1.06
C PRO A 31 -30.92 26.43 1.60
N ALA A 32 -30.71 25.89 2.81
CA ALA A 32 -29.38 25.63 3.29
C ALA A 32 -28.75 24.76 2.21
N TRP A 33 -27.86 25.34 1.40
CA TRP A 33 -27.00 24.57 0.55
C TRP A 33 -26.19 23.75 1.54
N GLY A 34 -26.63 22.51 1.76
CA GLY A 34 -25.83 21.54 2.49
C GLY A 34 -24.44 21.65 1.90
N SER A 35 -23.47 22.01 2.73
CA SER A 35 -22.07 22.01 2.32
C SER A 35 -21.82 20.62 1.78
N ALA A 36 -21.80 20.49 0.45
CA ALA A 36 -21.30 19.30 -0.18
C ALA A 36 -19.87 19.21 0.36
N THR A 37 -19.63 18.25 1.25
CA THR A 37 -18.27 17.87 1.59
C THR A 37 -17.61 17.57 0.26
N ALA A 38 -16.74 18.47 -0.19
CA ALA A 38 -16.01 18.27 -1.44
C ALA A 38 -15.36 16.90 -1.32
N ALA A 39 -15.78 15.95 -2.15
CA ALA A 39 -15.19 14.62 -2.15
C ALA A 39 -13.67 14.81 -2.28
N ALA A 40 -12.91 14.20 -1.37
CA ALA A 40 -11.46 14.30 -1.39
C ALA A 40 -10.96 13.99 -2.80
N ARG A 41 -10.17 14.90 -3.38
CA ARG A 41 -9.61 14.69 -4.73
C ARG A 41 -8.83 13.38 -4.72
N PRO A 42 -8.99 12.51 -5.73
CA PRO A 42 -8.24 11.27 -5.80
C PRO A 42 -6.75 11.61 -5.94
N SER A 43 -5.93 11.08 -5.02
CA SER A 43 -4.47 11.20 -5.09
C SER A 43 -3.94 10.31 -6.20
N THR A 44 -3.18 10.89 -7.14
CA THR A 44 -2.65 10.19 -8.32
C THR A 44 -1.12 10.13 -8.30
N PRO A 45 -0.50 9.12 -8.94
CA PRO A 45 0.96 9.06 -9.05
C PRO A 45 1.53 10.25 -9.82
N VAL A 46 2.63 10.79 -9.33
CA VAL A 46 3.49 11.78 -10.00
C VAL A 46 4.88 11.17 -10.08
N SER A 47 5.48 11.17 -11.27
CA SER A 47 6.76 10.52 -11.52
C SER A 47 7.83 11.49 -12.02
N HIS A 48 9.07 11.19 -11.66
CA HIS A 48 10.28 11.84 -12.15
C HIS A 48 11.22 10.78 -12.72
N GLN A 49 11.52 10.88 -14.02
CA GLN A 49 12.54 10.05 -14.65
C GLN A 49 13.92 10.63 -14.35
N VAL A 50 14.78 9.80 -13.75
CA VAL A 50 16.17 10.17 -13.46
C VAL A 50 16.95 10.18 -14.77
N ARG A 51 17.64 11.29 -15.05
CA ARG A 51 18.37 11.47 -16.32
C ARG A 51 19.84 11.08 -16.22
N GLN A 52 20.41 11.08 -15.02
CA GLN A 52 21.79 10.71 -14.78
C GLN A 52 21.99 9.20 -14.94
N SER A 53 23.16 8.79 -15.45
CA SER A 53 23.51 7.36 -15.53
C SER A 53 23.75 6.76 -14.14
N PRO A 54 23.63 5.43 -13.99
CA PRO A 54 23.96 4.74 -12.73
C PRO A 54 25.35 5.10 -12.20
N ALA A 55 26.36 5.18 -13.09
CA ALA A 55 27.73 5.54 -12.72
C ALA A 55 27.83 6.97 -12.18
N ALA A 56 27.12 7.93 -12.79
CA ALA A 56 27.09 9.31 -12.33
C ALA A 56 26.32 9.47 -11.01
N ILE A 57 25.35 8.60 -10.74
CA ILE A 57 24.65 8.54 -9.45
C ILE A 57 25.59 7.95 -8.39
N GLY A 58 26.21 6.81 -8.68
CA GLY A 58 27.12 6.12 -7.77
C GLY A 58 28.37 6.92 -7.41
N SER A 59 28.88 7.76 -8.32
CA SER A 59 30.04 8.62 -8.04
C SER A 59 29.78 9.74 -7.02
N ALA A 60 28.53 9.94 -6.60
CA ALA A 60 28.16 10.88 -5.55
C ALA A 60 28.20 10.27 -4.14
N TRP A 61 28.60 9.00 -4.03
CA TRP A 61 28.57 8.25 -2.78
C TRP A 61 29.89 7.51 -2.56
N ASP A 62 30.68 8.01 -1.63
CA ASP A 62 31.74 7.26 -0.97
C ASP A 62 31.34 6.81 0.44
N ARG A 63 32.24 6.14 1.16
CA ARG A 63 31.96 5.64 2.51
C ARG A 63 31.65 6.77 3.50
N ASP A 64 32.32 7.91 3.38
CA ASP A 64 32.14 9.03 4.30
C ASP A 64 30.81 9.74 4.01
N ASP A 65 30.40 9.82 2.74
CA ASP A 65 29.06 10.29 2.36
C ASP A 65 27.96 9.42 2.97
N LEU A 66 28.12 8.09 2.92
CA LEU A 66 27.15 7.14 3.49
C LEU A 66 27.07 7.26 5.02
N LEU A 67 28.20 7.43 5.69
CA LEU A 67 28.26 7.59 7.15
C LEU A 67 27.75 8.97 7.59
N GLY A 68 27.96 10.01 6.79
CA GLY A 68 27.56 11.38 7.08
C GLY A 68 26.14 11.76 6.65
N ALA A 69 25.42 10.87 5.97
CA ALA A 69 24.07 11.14 5.50
C ALA A 69 23.07 11.25 6.68
N ARG A 70 22.46 12.43 6.80
CA ARG A 70 21.49 12.76 7.86
C ARG A 70 20.18 12.01 7.65
N PRO A 71 19.34 11.75 8.67
CA PRO A 71 18.05 11.17 8.40
C PRO A 71 17.15 12.20 7.71
N ALA A 72 16.23 11.75 6.86
CA ALA A 72 15.21 12.63 6.30
C ALA A 72 14.36 13.23 7.43
N GLU A 73 14.18 14.54 7.41
CA GLU A 73 13.35 15.27 8.37
C GLU A 73 11.98 15.54 7.75
N VAL A 74 10.93 15.38 8.56
CA VAL A 74 9.58 15.77 8.18
C VAL A 74 9.02 16.62 9.30
N GLU A 75 8.51 17.80 8.93
CA GLU A 75 7.78 18.65 9.88
C GLU A 75 6.41 18.01 10.14
N VAL A 76 6.16 17.70 11.40
CA VAL A 76 4.90 17.14 11.88
C VAL A 76 4.20 18.22 12.69
N ASP A 77 2.95 18.54 12.33
CA ASP A 77 2.14 19.45 13.14
C ASP A 77 1.87 18.84 14.52
N PRO A 78 1.97 19.61 15.61
CA PRO A 78 1.72 19.09 16.96
C PRO A 78 0.27 18.61 17.10
N VAL A 79 0.08 17.43 17.70
CA VAL A 79 -1.25 16.90 18.02
C VAL A 79 -1.91 17.79 19.07
N ARG A 80 -3.23 17.99 19.01
CA ARG A 80 -3.95 18.89 19.95
C ARG A 80 -5.04 18.17 20.71
N GLY A 81 -5.08 18.39 22.03
CA GLY A 81 -6.25 18.18 22.91
C GLY A 81 -7.00 16.85 22.70
N PRO A 82 -8.23 16.86 22.15
CA PRO A 82 -9.05 15.65 21.99
C PRO A 82 -8.44 14.60 21.05
N ASP A 83 -7.61 15.00 20.08
CA ASP A 83 -6.94 14.06 19.16
C ASP A 83 -5.87 13.26 19.91
N LEU A 84 -5.17 13.88 20.89
CA LEU A 84 -4.23 13.17 21.77
C LEU A 84 -4.94 12.07 22.58
N ALA A 85 -6.15 12.34 23.07
CA ALA A 85 -6.91 11.37 23.87
C ALA A 85 -7.35 10.13 23.04
N GLU A 86 -7.50 10.25 21.72
CA GLU A 86 -7.75 9.12 20.80
C GLU A 86 -6.46 8.35 20.44
N LEU A 87 -5.28 8.99 20.56
CA LEU A 87 -3.97 8.40 20.26
C LEU A 87 -3.28 7.77 21.47
N THR A 88 -3.60 8.19 22.70
CA THR A 88 -3.00 7.66 23.92
C THR A 88 -3.65 6.35 24.37
N ASP A 89 -3.03 5.22 24.02
CA ASP A 89 -3.15 3.98 24.80
C ASP A 89 -1.94 3.92 25.74
N ALA A 90 -2.18 4.08 27.05
CA ALA A 90 -1.15 4.14 28.09
C ALA A 90 -0.27 2.87 28.20
N SER A 91 -0.55 1.83 27.41
CA SER A 91 0.19 0.57 27.37
C SER A 91 1.41 0.56 26.43
N VAL A 92 1.68 1.64 25.69
CA VAL A 92 2.80 1.70 24.71
C VAL A 92 4.07 2.33 25.29
N SER A 93 3.99 3.12 26.37
CA SER A 93 5.17 3.80 26.90
C SER A 93 6.12 2.81 27.62
N GLY A 94 7.38 2.78 27.19
CA GLY A 94 8.48 2.10 27.90
C GLY A 94 8.81 0.65 27.50
N ALA A 95 8.07 0.02 26.58
CA ALA A 95 8.48 -1.27 25.99
C ALA A 95 9.11 -1.03 24.61
N SER A 96 10.34 -1.49 24.36
CA SER A 96 10.86 -1.53 22.99
C SER A 96 10.44 -2.85 22.33
N GLY A 97 9.61 -2.78 21.29
CA GLY A 97 9.36 -3.92 20.38
C GLY A 97 10.55 -4.21 19.47
N ASP A 98 11.61 -3.43 19.63
CA ASP A 98 12.77 -3.35 18.77
C ASP A 98 13.72 -4.54 18.95
N PHE A 99 14.31 -4.97 17.84
CA PHE A 99 15.29 -6.04 17.80
C PHE A 99 16.25 -5.86 16.62
N LEU A 100 17.44 -6.45 16.74
CA LEU A 100 18.34 -6.61 15.61
C LEU A 100 17.94 -7.88 14.84
N PRO A 101 17.55 -7.77 13.55
CA PRO A 101 17.00 -8.88 12.79
C PRO A 101 18.04 -9.95 12.36
N GLY A 102 19.28 -9.82 12.81
CA GLY A 102 20.39 -10.73 12.54
C GLY A 102 21.08 -10.45 11.20
N ASN A 103 21.43 -11.51 10.47
CA ASN A 103 22.21 -11.42 9.24
C ASN A 103 21.46 -10.64 8.14
N VAL A 104 21.91 -9.41 7.88
CA VAL A 104 21.32 -8.49 6.89
C VAL A 104 21.51 -8.94 5.44
N ALA A 105 22.44 -9.88 5.17
CA ALA A 105 22.63 -10.50 3.87
C ALA A 105 21.71 -11.72 3.62
N ALA A 106 21.04 -12.23 4.65
CA ALA A 106 20.14 -13.39 4.54
C ALA A 106 18.70 -12.97 4.17
N TYR A 107 17.95 -13.88 3.55
CA TYR A 107 16.50 -13.71 3.44
C TYR A 107 15.86 -13.99 4.81
N PRO A 108 14.90 -13.18 5.27
CA PRO A 108 14.23 -12.12 4.51
C PRO A 108 14.83 -10.71 4.68
N GLN A 109 15.90 -10.53 5.46
CA GLN A 109 16.40 -9.19 5.81
C GLN A 109 17.02 -8.42 4.65
N ARG A 110 17.68 -9.11 3.73
CA ARG A 110 18.35 -8.53 2.55
C ARG A 110 17.47 -7.77 1.56
N VAL A 111 16.14 -7.82 1.71
CA VAL A 111 15.21 -7.06 0.86
C VAL A 111 14.86 -5.70 1.47
N HIS A 112 15.26 -5.45 2.72
CA HIS A 112 15.15 -4.19 3.42
C HIS A 112 16.51 -3.48 3.35
N GLY A 113 16.52 -2.24 2.87
CA GLY A 113 17.75 -1.51 2.59
C GLY A 113 17.66 -0.06 3.02
N LYS A 114 18.83 0.54 3.16
CA LYS A 114 18.96 1.96 3.43
C LYS A 114 18.92 2.71 2.11
N ILE A 115 18.18 3.81 2.07
CA ILE A 115 18.14 4.73 0.93
C ILE A 115 19.06 5.90 1.25
N PHE A 116 19.82 6.35 0.26
CA PHE A 116 20.61 7.58 0.33
C PHE A 116 20.26 8.46 -0.86
N TYR A 117 20.15 9.78 -0.65
CA TYR A 117 19.87 10.74 -1.71
C TYR A 117 20.45 12.12 -1.36
N LEU A 118 20.54 13.00 -2.35
CA LEU A 118 20.87 14.40 -2.16
C LEU A 118 19.63 15.28 -2.30
N SER A 119 19.45 16.20 -1.35
CA SER A 119 18.49 17.31 -1.45
C SER A 119 19.15 18.62 -1.04
N GLY A 120 18.91 19.71 -1.78
CA GLY A 120 19.56 20.99 -1.52
C GLY A 120 21.11 20.95 -1.50
N GLY A 121 21.72 19.93 -2.10
CA GLY A 121 23.17 19.69 -2.06
C GLY A 121 23.69 18.98 -0.81
N ALA A 122 22.82 18.60 0.13
CA ALA A 122 23.17 17.84 1.33
C ALA A 122 22.74 16.36 1.22
N SER A 123 23.47 15.48 1.91
CA SER A 123 23.23 14.03 1.93
C SER A 123 22.23 13.64 3.01
N PHE A 124 21.22 12.89 2.60
CA PHE A 124 20.16 12.37 3.46
C PHE A 124 19.99 10.87 3.30
N SER A 125 19.32 10.26 4.28
CA SER A 125 19.01 8.84 4.29
C SER A 125 17.59 8.54 4.77
N CYS A 126 17.07 7.46 4.21
CA CYS A 126 15.79 6.85 4.53
C CYS A 126 15.97 5.32 4.57
N SER A 127 14.86 4.61 4.63
CA SER A 127 14.74 3.17 4.52
C SER A 127 13.79 2.80 3.38
N GLY A 128 13.89 1.57 2.88
CA GLY A 128 13.01 1.07 1.82
C GLY A 128 12.95 -0.45 1.77
N THR A 129 11.94 -0.97 1.09
CA THR A 129 11.73 -2.42 0.93
C THR A 129 11.53 -2.81 -0.52
N LEU A 130 12.31 -3.78 -1.02
CA LEU A 130 12.09 -4.40 -2.33
C LEU A 130 10.80 -5.21 -2.35
N VAL A 131 9.90 -4.89 -3.28
CA VAL A 131 8.59 -5.55 -3.45
C VAL A 131 8.51 -6.28 -4.78
N ASN A 132 7.79 -7.40 -4.83
CA ASN A 132 7.78 -8.22 -6.03
C ASN A 132 7.12 -7.48 -7.20
N SER A 133 7.91 -7.05 -8.17
CA SER A 133 7.42 -6.23 -9.28
C SER A 133 7.49 -6.96 -10.62
N ARG A 134 6.96 -6.32 -11.69
CA ARG A 134 7.03 -6.88 -13.05
C ARG A 134 8.47 -6.89 -13.58
N LEU A 135 9.19 -5.78 -13.40
CA LEU A 135 10.56 -5.59 -13.88
C LEU A 135 11.62 -5.94 -12.82
N ARG A 136 11.20 -6.44 -11.67
CA ARG A 136 12.06 -7.01 -10.63
C ARG A 136 12.99 -6.00 -9.95
N ASN A 137 12.55 -4.76 -9.84
CA ASN A 137 13.39 -3.60 -9.54
C ASN A 137 12.68 -2.49 -8.74
N VAL A 138 11.61 -2.79 -8.01
CA VAL A 138 10.82 -1.76 -7.32
C VAL A 138 11.06 -1.79 -5.82
N VAL A 139 11.43 -0.64 -5.26
CA VAL A 139 11.50 -0.38 -3.81
C VAL A 139 10.31 0.49 -3.43
N PHE A 140 9.59 0.12 -2.38
CA PHE A 140 8.62 1.00 -1.71
C PHE A 140 9.28 1.70 -0.52
N THR A 141 8.93 2.97 -0.34
CA THR A 141 9.45 3.88 0.69
C THR A 141 8.39 4.96 0.98
N ALA A 142 8.71 5.98 1.79
CA ALA A 142 7.83 7.10 2.05
C ALA A 142 7.91 8.14 0.90
N GLY A 143 6.87 8.95 0.75
CA GLY A 143 6.82 10.02 -0.25
C GLY A 143 7.88 11.08 0.01
N HIS A 144 8.12 11.46 1.27
CA HIS A 144 9.14 12.42 1.66
C HIS A 144 10.57 11.92 1.41
N CYS A 145 10.78 10.60 1.31
CA CYS A 145 12.08 10.03 0.95
C CYS A 145 12.42 10.15 -0.55
N VAL A 146 11.44 10.54 -1.38
CA VAL A 146 11.64 10.71 -2.84
C VAL A 146 11.32 12.12 -3.34
N PHE A 147 10.60 12.92 -2.54
CA PHE A 147 10.23 14.29 -2.85
C PHE A 147 10.38 15.19 -1.62
N ASP A 148 11.24 16.19 -1.75
CA ASP A 148 11.45 17.22 -0.75
C ASP A 148 10.44 18.36 -0.98
N ARG A 149 9.51 18.51 -0.03
CA ARG A 149 8.47 19.55 -0.10
C ARG A 149 8.98 20.94 0.24
N GLN A 150 10.06 21.08 1.01
CA GLN A 150 10.66 22.38 1.30
C GLN A 150 11.38 22.92 0.06
N GLN A 151 12.02 22.03 -0.71
CA GLN A 151 12.67 22.35 -1.98
C GLN A 151 11.73 22.29 -3.19
N ASP A 152 10.48 21.86 -3.00
CA ASP A 152 9.49 21.58 -4.05
C ASP A 152 10.07 20.77 -5.23
N SER A 153 10.81 19.71 -4.92
CA SER A 153 11.51 18.94 -5.94
C SER A 153 11.70 17.46 -5.57
N PHE A 154 11.77 16.62 -6.61
CA PHE A 154 12.24 15.25 -6.44
C PHE A 154 13.71 15.24 -6.02
N VAL A 155 14.04 14.34 -5.09
CA VAL A 155 15.43 14.18 -4.62
C VAL A 155 16.33 13.69 -5.74
N SER A 156 17.63 13.95 -5.62
CA SER A 156 18.61 13.59 -6.64
C SER A 156 19.59 12.53 -6.15
N LYS A 157 20.29 11.88 -7.10
CA LYS A 157 21.34 10.87 -6.81
C LYS A 157 20.89 9.73 -5.89
N LEU A 158 19.62 9.37 -5.92
CA LEU A 158 19.09 8.35 -5.02
C LEU A 158 19.68 6.96 -5.33
N ILE A 159 20.20 6.30 -4.28
CA ILE A 159 20.61 4.90 -4.29
C ILE A 159 19.87 4.10 -3.21
N PHE A 160 19.60 2.84 -3.50
CA PHE A 160 19.12 1.84 -2.55
C PHE A 160 20.24 0.86 -2.22
N VAL A 161 20.49 0.64 -0.94
CA VAL A 161 21.59 -0.18 -0.41
C VAL A 161 21.01 -1.30 0.47
N PRO A 162 20.66 -2.45 -0.11
CA PRO A 162 20.20 -3.60 0.65
C PRO A 162 21.31 -4.16 1.53
N GLY A 163 20.95 -4.57 2.75
CA GLY A 163 21.90 -5.12 3.72
C GLY A 163 23.02 -4.16 4.12
N TYR A 164 22.77 -2.85 4.03
CA TYR A 164 23.70 -1.83 4.52
C TYR A 164 24.08 -2.10 5.98
N GLU A 165 25.36 -1.93 6.32
CA GLU A 165 25.84 -2.14 7.67
C GLU A 165 27.08 -1.27 7.95
N ASP A 166 26.92 -0.21 8.75
CA ASP A 166 28.02 0.64 9.24
C ASP A 166 28.97 1.12 8.12
N GLY A 167 28.40 1.65 7.03
CA GLY A 167 29.10 2.11 5.84
C GLY A 167 29.46 1.01 4.83
N SER A 168 29.16 -0.26 5.12
CA SER A 168 29.35 -1.40 4.22
C SER A 168 28.15 -1.61 3.31
N THR A 169 28.39 -2.06 2.07
CA THR A 169 27.38 -2.27 1.03
C THR A 169 27.43 -3.71 0.46
N PRO A 170 27.30 -4.75 1.31
CA PRO A 170 27.64 -6.14 0.96
C PRO A 170 26.81 -6.75 -0.17
N LEU A 171 25.63 -6.18 -0.47
CA LEU A 171 24.73 -6.65 -1.53
C LEU A 171 24.67 -5.70 -2.73
N GLY A 172 25.61 -4.74 -2.78
CA GLY A 172 25.71 -3.73 -3.82
C GLY A 172 24.86 -2.49 -3.56
N THR A 173 25.02 -1.53 -4.47
CA THR A 173 24.30 -0.25 -4.48
C THR A 173 23.49 -0.14 -5.77
N TYR A 174 22.21 0.17 -5.66
CA TYR A 174 21.30 0.20 -6.81
C TYR A 174 20.81 1.62 -7.05
N ALA A 175 21.16 2.18 -8.22
CA ALA A 175 20.76 3.53 -8.59
C ALA A 175 19.28 3.61 -9.01
N ALA A 176 18.63 4.71 -8.65
CA ALA A 176 17.26 5.01 -9.09
C ALA A 176 17.21 5.36 -10.59
N ARG A 177 16.23 4.79 -11.29
CA ARG A 177 15.82 5.14 -12.66
C ARG A 177 14.60 6.07 -12.67
N SER A 178 13.66 5.82 -11.76
CA SER A 178 12.43 6.62 -11.64
C SER A 178 12.03 6.75 -10.18
N LEU A 179 11.62 7.95 -9.81
CA LEU A 179 11.05 8.28 -8.52
C LEU A 179 9.56 8.56 -8.70
N VAL A 180 8.72 8.05 -7.81
CA VAL A 180 7.26 8.23 -7.89
C VAL A 180 6.72 8.46 -6.50
N THR A 181 5.89 9.48 -6.35
CA THR A 181 5.08 9.71 -5.15
C THR A 181 3.67 10.13 -5.59
N THR A 182 2.87 10.70 -4.71
CA THR A 182 1.47 11.02 -4.97
C THR A 182 1.21 12.52 -4.96
N THR A 183 0.18 12.98 -5.69
CA THR A 183 -0.27 14.38 -5.64
C THR A 183 -0.72 14.78 -4.23
N GLY A 184 -1.37 13.88 -3.48
CA GLY A 184 -1.75 14.12 -2.10
C GLY A 184 -0.57 14.37 -1.15
N TRP A 185 0.62 13.86 -1.48
CA TRP A 185 1.84 14.22 -0.76
C TRP A 185 2.43 15.54 -1.27
N ILE A 186 2.69 15.65 -2.57
CA ILE A 186 3.38 16.82 -3.15
C ILE A 186 2.60 18.10 -2.90
N GLU A 187 1.31 18.10 -3.25
CA GLU A 187 0.47 19.31 -3.26
C GLU A 187 -0.06 19.65 -1.86
N ASP A 188 -0.49 18.63 -1.11
CA ASP A 188 -1.22 18.84 0.16
C ASP A 188 -0.40 18.49 1.41
N GLY A 189 0.74 17.81 1.29
CA GLY A 189 1.53 17.36 2.45
C GLY A 189 0.83 16.34 3.36
N LYS A 190 -0.17 15.62 2.84
CA LYS A 190 -0.99 14.72 3.67
C LYS A 190 -0.24 13.42 3.95
N PHE A 191 -0.01 13.13 5.24
CA PHE A 191 0.59 11.87 5.70
C PHE A 191 -0.18 10.61 5.24
N SER A 192 -1.50 10.70 5.03
CA SER A 192 -2.32 9.64 4.40
C SER A 192 -1.80 9.18 3.03
N TYR A 193 -1.01 10.03 2.37
CA TYR A 193 -0.52 9.86 1.01
C TYR A 193 1.01 9.94 0.91
N ASP A 194 1.73 9.91 2.05
CA ASP A 194 3.19 9.90 2.14
C ASP A 194 3.76 8.52 1.73
N ILE A 195 3.60 8.19 0.44
CA ILE A 195 3.94 6.90 -0.14
C ILE A 195 4.81 7.16 -1.37
N GLY A 196 5.98 6.53 -1.40
CA GLY A 196 6.93 6.60 -2.50
C GLY A 196 7.25 5.22 -3.10
N ALA A 197 7.59 5.21 -4.38
CA ALA A 197 8.31 4.10 -4.98
C ALA A 197 9.49 4.57 -5.82
N VAL A 198 10.49 3.70 -5.86
CA VAL A 198 11.68 3.85 -6.66
C VAL A 198 11.75 2.65 -7.60
N ALA A 199 11.78 2.90 -8.91
CA ALA A 199 12.25 1.89 -9.85
C ALA A 199 13.75 2.04 -10.01
N LEU A 200 14.47 0.96 -9.77
CA LEU A 200 15.92 0.86 -9.89
C LEU A 200 16.32 0.55 -11.33
N GLU A 201 17.56 0.88 -11.68
CA GLU A 201 18.12 0.56 -13.00
C GLU A 201 18.31 -0.95 -13.19
N ASP A 202 18.90 -1.61 -12.20
CA ASP A 202 19.06 -3.07 -12.20
C ASP A 202 17.86 -3.80 -11.60
N SER A 203 17.84 -5.13 -11.75
CA SER A 203 16.79 -6.02 -11.22
C SER A 203 17.24 -6.84 -10.00
N PRO A 204 17.44 -6.23 -8.81
CA PRO A 204 17.93 -6.92 -7.62
C PRO A 204 17.04 -8.07 -7.13
N GLU A 205 15.74 -8.08 -7.46
CA GLU A 205 14.87 -9.17 -6.99
C GLU A 205 15.28 -10.54 -7.55
N ASN A 206 16.09 -10.59 -8.62
CA ASN A 206 16.59 -11.85 -9.19
C ASN A 206 17.50 -12.61 -8.22
N SER A 207 18.34 -11.90 -7.45
CA SER A 207 19.28 -12.49 -6.50
C SER A 207 18.80 -12.31 -5.06
N LEU A 208 18.21 -11.16 -4.73
CA LEU A 208 17.80 -10.81 -3.37
C LEU A 208 16.41 -11.35 -3.03
N GLY A 209 15.56 -11.61 -4.02
CA GLY A 209 14.13 -11.80 -3.78
C GLY A 209 13.45 -10.49 -3.40
N SER A 210 12.26 -10.59 -2.81
CA SER A 210 11.40 -9.43 -2.56
C SER A 210 10.28 -9.78 -1.59
N ARG A 211 9.73 -8.80 -0.89
CA ARG A 211 8.44 -8.95 -0.20
C ARG A 211 7.28 -9.00 -1.21
N ARG A 212 6.20 -9.67 -0.84
CA ARG A 212 4.91 -9.46 -1.51
C ARG A 212 4.34 -8.13 -1.02
N ILE A 213 3.33 -7.58 -1.69
CA ILE A 213 2.68 -6.32 -1.29
C ILE A 213 1.16 -6.51 -1.26
N ALA A 214 0.50 -5.96 -0.26
CA ALA A 214 -0.94 -6.04 -0.11
C ALA A 214 -1.55 -4.66 0.12
N PHE A 215 -2.80 -4.55 -0.28
CA PHE A 215 -3.61 -3.34 -0.24
C PHE A 215 -4.98 -3.65 0.37
N ASP A 216 -5.68 -2.64 0.85
CA ASP A 216 -7.00 -2.77 1.47
C ASP A 216 -7.11 -3.86 2.56
N LEU A 217 -6.02 -4.13 3.27
CA LEU A 217 -6.07 -5.08 4.38
C LEU A 217 -6.62 -4.36 5.61
N ASP A 218 -7.61 -4.94 6.28
CA ASP A 218 -8.14 -4.38 7.52
C ASP A 218 -7.00 -4.17 8.54
N PRO A 219 -6.73 -2.93 8.99
CA PRO A 219 -5.65 -2.68 9.94
C PRO A 219 -6.03 -3.05 11.38
N GLY A 220 -7.29 -3.38 11.68
CA GLY A 220 -7.76 -3.68 13.04
C GLY A 220 -6.97 -4.79 13.73
N GLU A 221 -6.38 -4.48 14.89
CA GLU A 221 -5.57 -5.37 15.74
C GLU A 221 -4.47 -6.16 15.00
N ARG A 222 -4.03 -5.65 13.84
CA ARG A 222 -3.05 -6.32 12.99
C ARG A 222 -1.65 -6.26 13.61
N SER A 223 -0.92 -7.37 13.51
CA SER A 223 0.50 -7.45 13.85
C SER A 223 1.39 -7.15 12.64
N TRP A 224 2.53 -6.53 12.93
CA TRP A 224 3.50 -6.03 11.97
C TRP A 224 4.90 -6.33 12.47
N THR A 225 5.79 -6.72 11.57
CA THR A 225 7.22 -6.51 11.75
C THR A 225 7.64 -5.30 10.90
N ILE A 226 8.04 -4.21 11.56
CA ILE A 226 8.42 -2.94 10.94
C ILE A 226 9.94 -2.91 10.83
N PHE A 227 10.49 -2.67 9.63
CA PHE A 227 11.94 -2.64 9.40
C PHE A 227 12.44 -1.26 8.99
N GLY A 228 13.56 -0.80 9.53
CA GLY A 228 14.17 0.47 9.13
C GLY A 228 15.64 0.60 9.55
N TYR A 229 16.27 1.70 9.17
CA TYR A 229 17.62 2.12 9.58
C TYR A 229 17.53 3.41 10.42
N PRO A 230 16.93 3.33 11.63
CA PRO A 230 16.77 4.49 12.52
C PRO A 230 18.13 5.10 12.85
N GLN A 231 18.19 6.42 12.83
CA GLN A 231 19.28 7.22 13.35
C GLN A 231 18.98 7.75 14.75
N GLN A 232 17.71 7.92 15.09
CA GLN A 232 17.28 8.50 16.37
C GLN A 232 16.30 7.58 17.11
N PRO A 233 16.26 7.69 18.45
CA PRO A 233 17.24 8.37 19.32
C PRO A 233 18.65 7.74 19.30
N ASP A 234 19.69 8.56 19.30
CA ASP A 234 21.10 8.11 19.42
C ASP A 234 21.68 8.46 20.80
N PRO A 235 22.04 7.48 21.66
CA PRO A 235 21.86 6.02 21.53
C PRO A 235 20.40 5.56 21.77
N PRO A 236 20.00 4.32 21.37
CA PRO A 236 20.84 3.19 20.94
C PRO A 236 20.99 3.05 19.41
N TYR A 237 20.44 3.97 18.62
CA TYR A 237 20.52 3.90 17.17
C TYR A 237 21.79 4.59 16.63
N GLY A 238 21.74 5.08 15.38
CA GLY A 238 22.90 5.67 14.71
C GLY A 238 22.92 5.44 13.19
N GLY A 239 21.85 4.87 12.62
CA GLY A 239 21.64 4.74 11.18
C GLY A 239 22.44 3.67 10.47
N GLY A 240 23.43 3.10 11.16
CA GLY A 240 24.35 2.08 10.67
C GLY A 240 23.73 0.68 10.55
N ARG A 241 22.65 0.41 11.28
CA ARG A 241 22.11 -0.94 11.49
C ARG A 241 20.67 -1.05 11.03
N LEU A 242 20.31 -2.18 10.42
CA LEU A 242 18.91 -2.55 10.23
C LEU A 242 18.32 -2.91 11.59
N VAL A 243 17.16 -2.33 11.91
CA VAL A 243 16.37 -2.60 13.11
C VAL A 243 14.99 -3.10 12.67
N GLY A 244 14.44 -4.04 13.43
CA GLY A 244 13.05 -4.46 13.34
C GLY A 244 12.28 -4.07 14.60
N CYS A 245 10.97 -3.82 14.50
CA CYS A 245 10.05 -3.75 15.63
C CYS A 245 8.90 -4.74 15.41
N ASP A 246 8.58 -5.55 16.42
CA ASP A 246 7.32 -6.29 16.43
C ASP A 246 6.23 -5.43 17.08
N ALA A 247 5.33 -4.92 16.25
CA ALA A 247 4.31 -3.94 16.63
C ALA A 247 2.90 -4.44 16.29
N VAL A 248 1.92 -3.91 16.99
CA VAL A 248 0.50 -4.11 16.67
C VAL A 248 -0.16 -2.77 16.42
N THR A 249 -1.20 -2.74 15.59
CA THR A 249 -2.03 -1.55 15.42
C THR A 249 -2.60 -1.13 16.78
N ARG A 250 -2.36 0.12 17.17
CA ARG A 250 -2.84 0.71 18.43
C ARG A 250 -3.92 1.75 18.20
N THR A 251 -3.72 2.58 17.18
CA THR A 251 -4.62 3.70 16.92
C THR A 251 -4.64 4.04 15.43
N ARG A 252 -5.46 5.03 15.08
CA ARG A 252 -5.54 5.62 13.76
C ARG A 252 -5.51 7.12 13.93
N ASP A 253 -4.72 7.79 13.11
CA ASP A 253 -4.69 9.25 13.12
C ASP A 253 -5.78 9.83 12.22
N VAL A 254 -5.91 11.15 12.28
CA VAL A 254 -6.78 11.94 11.42
C VAL A 254 -6.37 11.82 9.94
N GLY A 255 -7.36 11.86 9.05
CA GLY A 255 -7.14 11.80 7.60
C GLY A 255 -8.07 10.83 6.89
N VAL A 256 -8.10 10.94 5.57
CA VAL A 256 -8.92 10.08 4.71
C VAL A 256 -8.08 9.63 3.50
N PRO A 257 -7.62 8.36 3.47
CA PRO A 257 -7.75 7.36 4.54
C PRO A 257 -6.91 7.70 5.78
N PRO A 258 -7.31 7.25 6.99
CA PRO A 258 -6.52 7.48 8.19
C PRO A 258 -5.18 6.73 8.11
N THR A 259 -4.13 7.31 8.66
CA THR A 259 -2.86 6.60 8.87
C THR A 259 -3.01 5.63 10.05
N ILE A 260 -2.13 4.63 10.09
CA ILE A 260 -2.14 3.57 11.09
C ILE A 260 -1.04 3.89 12.09
N GLY A 261 -1.39 4.00 13.38
CA GLY A 261 -0.41 4.05 14.46
C GLY A 261 -0.16 2.64 15.01
N ALA A 262 1.10 2.19 15.03
CA ALA A 262 1.48 0.89 15.55
C ALA A 262 2.62 1.00 16.57
N GLY A 263 2.57 0.13 17.58
CA GLY A 263 3.56 0.08 18.64
C GLY A 263 3.50 -1.22 19.43
N PRO A 264 4.54 -1.54 20.21
CA PRO A 264 5.71 -0.69 20.48
C PRO A 264 6.75 -0.68 19.33
N CYS A 265 7.25 0.49 18.97
CA CYS A 265 8.40 0.66 18.08
C CYS A 265 9.10 2.00 18.35
N SER A 266 10.35 1.94 18.82
CA SER A 266 11.12 3.12 19.23
C SER A 266 11.94 3.74 18.09
N MET A 267 11.84 3.20 16.87
CA MET A 267 12.50 3.75 15.70
C MET A 267 11.92 5.12 15.31
N GLU A 268 12.79 6.12 15.19
CA GLU A 268 12.41 7.48 14.75
C GLU A 268 13.10 7.87 13.43
N GLN A 269 13.68 9.07 13.33
CA GLN A 269 14.22 9.63 12.10
C GLN A 269 15.25 8.65 11.47
N GLY A 270 15.16 8.46 10.15
CA GLY A 270 15.95 7.48 9.40
C GLY A 270 15.24 6.13 9.17
N ALA A 271 14.28 5.76 10.03
CA ALA A 271 13.41 4.62 9.77
C ALA A 271 12.35 4.90 8.69
N SER A 272 12.12 6.18 8.37
CA SER A 272 11.27 6.66 7.27
C SER A 272 11.38 5.82 6.00
N GLY A 273 10.24 5.41 5.46
CA GLY A 273 10.13 4.53 4.29
C GLY A 273 10.39 3.05 4.57
N GLY A 274 10.79 2.71 5.79
CA GLY A 274 10.94 1.35 6.29
C GLY A 274 9.65 0.54 6.14
N GLY A 275 9.75 -0.73 5.77
CA GLY A 275 8.58 -1.52 5.39
C GLY A 275 7.85 -2.14 6.58
N TRP A 276 6.53 -2.00 6.61
CA TRP A 276 5.66 -2.68 7.58
C TRP A 276 5.18 -4.00 6.97
N VAL A 277 5.68 -5.11 7.50
CA VAL A 277 5.47 -6.44 6.95
C VAL A 277 4.50 -7.23 7.83
N THR A 278 3.45 -7.77 7.23
CA THR A 278 2.50 -8.66 7.91
C THR A 278 3.09 -10.05 8.18
N ASP A 279 2.51 -10.81 9.11
CA ASP A 279 2.93 -12.19 9.42
C ASP A 279 2.98 -13.12 8.20
N ASP A 280 2.10 -12.90 7.23
CA ASP A 280 2.04 -13.65 5.97
C ASP A 280 2.97 -13.08 4.86
N GLY A 281 3.83 -12.13 5.23
CA GLY A 281 4.98 -11.66 4.46
C GLY A 281 4.67 -10.59 3.41
N TYR A 282 3.59 -9.82 3.58
CA TYR A 282 3.27 -8.70 2.70
C TYR A 282 3.73 -7.38 3.30
N LEU A 283 4.40 -6.57 2.50
CA LEU A 283 4.46 -5.13 2.74
C LEU A 283 3.04 -4.57 2.66
N ASN A 284 2.61 -3.84 3.68
CA ASN A 284 1.27 -3.26 3.70
C ASN A 284 1.20 -1.87 4.38
N SER A 285 2.35 -1.31 4.74
CA SER A 285 2.54 0.13 4.96
C SER A 285 4.05 0.46 4.90
N VAL A 286 4.40 1.72 5.07
CA VAL A 286 5.77 2.20 5.27
C VAL A 286 5.81 3.16 6.46
N THR A 287 6.94 3.25 7.15
CA THR A 287 7.15 4.27 8.18
C THR A 287 7.09 5.66 7.54
N SER A 288 6.28 6.56 8.10
CA SER A 288 6.12 7.91 7.58
C SER A 288 6.50 8.96 8.61
N TYR A 289 5.92 8.91 9.82
CA TYR A 289 6.16 9.90 10.88
C TYR A 289 5.91 9.32 12.27
N GLY A 290 6.23 10.11 13.29
CA GLY A 290 5.89 9.87 14.69
C GLY A 290 5.71 11.22 15.40
N TYR A 291 5.18 11.18 16.62
CA TYR A 291 4.89 12.39 17.41
C TYR A 291 5.84 12.60 18.59
N CYS A 292 6.82 11.72 18.80
CA CYS A 292 7.69 11.71 19.99
C CYS A 292 8.36 13.06 20.29
N ASP A 293 8.84 13.78 19.26
CA ASP A 293 9.48 15.09 19.41
C ASP A 293 8.55 16.16 20.00
N SER A 294 7.29 16.17 19.57
CA SER A 294 6.28 17.13 20.03
C SER A 294 5.51 16.65 21.26
N GLU A 295 5.36 15.33 21.41
CA GLU A 295 4.48 14.66 22.36
C GLU A 295 5.21 13.42 22.91
N PRO A 296 6.05 13.58 23.96
CA PRO A 296 6.87 12.49 24.49
C PRO A 296 6.10 11.27 25.01
N ASP A 297 4.83 11.45 25.39
CA ASP A 297 3.96 10.35 25.82
C ASP A 297 3.58 9.41 24.66
N LEU A 298 3.78 9.84 23.40
CA LEU A 298 3.56 9.06 22.19
C LEU A 298 4.85 8.43 21.64
N CYS A 299 5.98 8.54 22.34
CA CYS A 299 7.19 7.81 21.97
C CYS A 299 6.92 6.29 22.01
N GLY A 300 7.50 5.56 21.05
CA GLY A 300 7.20 4.13 20.87
C GLY A 300 5.98 3.86 19.98
N LEU A 301 5.30 4.90 19.48
CA LEU A 301 4.25 4.81 18.48
C LEU A 301 4.73 5.41 17.15
N ILE A 302 4.65 4.61 16.09
CA ILE A 302 5.06 5.01 14.75
C ILE A 302 3.89 4.94 13.78
N PHE A 303 3.84 5.83 12.80
CA PHE A 303 2.71 5.97 11.89
C PHE A 303 3.10 5.67 10.45
N GLY A 304 2.18 5.00 9.75
CA GLY A 304 2.32 4.66 8.34
C GLY A 304 1.00 4.83 7.58
N PRO A 305 1.04 5.23 6.29
CA PRO A 305 -0.16 5.41 5.49
C PRO A 305 -0.87 4.08 5.22
N TYR A 306 -2.20 4.14 5.19
CA TYR A 306 -3.02 3.00 4.78
C TYR A 306 -2.91 2.74 3.28
N PHE A 307 -2.42 1.55 2.90
CA PHE A 307 -2.25 1.14 1.51
C PHE A 307 -3.59 0.85 0.82
N SER A 308 -4.21 1.90 0.31
CA SER A 308 -5.47 1.86 -0.46
C SER A 308 -5.24 2.15 -1.95
N ASN A 309 -6.17 2.86 -2.59
CA ASN A 309 -6.13 3.17 -4.02
C ASN A 309 -4.90 3.98 -4.44
N ALA A 310 -4.40 4.90 -3.61
CA ALA A 310 -3.20 5.67 -3.93
C ALA A 310 -1.96 4.76 -4.03
N ALA A 311 -1.76 3.89 -3.03
CA ALA A 311 -0.67 2.91 -3.03
C ALA A 311 -0.79 1.92 -4.19
N LYS A 312 -2.02 1.46 -4.52
CA LYS A 312 -2.26 0.60 -5.68
C LYS A 312 -1.91 1.31 -6.98
N ALA A 313 -2.37 2.55 -7.16
CA ALA A 313 -2.12 3.33 -8.36
C ALA A 313 -0.62 3.47 -8.58
N LEU A 314 0.12 3.82 -7.51
CA LEU A 314 1.56 3.93 -7.50
C LEU A 314 2.24 2.58 -7.83
N TYR A 315 1.80 1.47 -7.24
CA TYR A 315 2.33 0.12 -7.53
C TYR A 315 2.04 -0.36 -8.97
N THR A 316 0.96 0.12 -9.59
CA THR A 316 0.60 -0.19 -10.98
C THR A 316 1.15 0.79 -11.99
N ASP A 317 1.81 1.86 -11.53
CA ASP A 317 2.23 2.95 -12.40
C ASP A 317 3.24 2.48 -13.46
N SER A 318 3.08 3.00 -14.68
CA SER A 318 3.92 2.59 -15.81
C SER A 318 5.37 3.05 -15.69
N SER A 319 5.64 4.14 -14.96
CA SER A 319 6.99 4.67 -14.74
C SER A 319 7.86 3.74 -13.89
N ILE A 320 7.24 2.95 -13.01
CA ILE A 320 7.91 1.85 -12.28
C ILE A 320 7.81 0.50 -13.00
N GLY A 321 7.25 0.46 -14.21
CA GLY A 321 7.08 -0.74 -15.03
C GLY A 321 5.78 -1.52 -14.78
N GLY A 322 4.96 -1.10 -13.81
CA GLY A 322 3.69 -1.70 -13.43
C GLY A 322 3.82 -3.02 -12.64
N SER A 323 2.67 -3.57 -12.27
CA SER A 323 2.60 -4.77 -11.43
C SER A 323 2.65 -6.08 -12.22
N LYS A 324 3.12 -7.15 -11.57
CA LYS A 324 3.23 -8.49 -12.15
C LYS A 324 1.89 -9.23 -12.10
N ALA A 325 1.43 -9.74 -13.25
CA ALA A 325 0.21 -10.54 -13.31
C ALA A 325 0.30 -11.83 -12.47
N PRO A 326 -0.82 -12.29 -11.86
CA PRO A 326 -0.81 -13.47 -11.03
C PRO A 326 -0.74 -14.77 -11.86
N GLY A 327 -0.33 -15.85 -11.22
CA GLY A 327 -0.35 -17.21 -11.73
C GLY A 327 -1.45 -18.05 -11.07
N VAL A 328 -1.88 -19.09 -11.78
CA VAL A 328 -2.89 -20.05 -11.32
C VAL A 328 -2.45 -21.48 -11.65
N ARG A 329 -2.65 -22.40 -10.71
CA ARG A 329 -2.37 -23.85 -10.86
C ARG A 329 -3.41 -24.70 -10.13
N PHE A 330 -3.51 -25.98 -10.50
CA PHE A 330 -4.20 -26.96 -9.67
C PHE A 330 -3.25 -27.48 -8.59
N LYS A 331 -3.63 -27.35 -7.31
CA LYS A 331 -3.04 -28.09 -6.19
C LYS A 331 -3.62 -29.51 -6.10
N ALA A 332 -4.90 -29.68 -6.40
CA ALA A 332 -5.58 -30.98 -6.38
C ALA A 332 -6.64 -31.07 -7.50
N LYS A 333 -6.82 -32.27 -8.06
CA LYS A 333 -7.76 -32.53 -9.16
C LYS A 333 -8.37 -33.93 -9.05
N PRO A 334 -9.63 -34.15 -9.47
CA PRO A 334 -10.21 -35.48 -9.51
C PRO A 334 -9.59 -36.31 -10.64
N PRO A 335 -9.66 -37.65 -10.59
CA PRO A 335 -9.25 -38.50 -11.71
C PRO A 335 -9.99 -38.16 -13.00
N LYS A 336 -9.38 -38.48 -14.16
CA LYS A 336 -10.01 -38.25 -15.49
C LYS A 336 -11.35 -38.96 -15.65
N ARG A 337 -11.64 -39.98 -14.85
CA ARG A 337 -12.92 -40.72 -14.82
C ARG A 337 -13.41 -40.84 -13.37
N VAL A 338 -14.64 -40.39 -13.11
CA VAL A 338 -15.25 -40.45 -11.77
C VAL A 338 -16.59 -41.18 -11.83
N ARG A 339 -16.93 -41.91 -10.76
CA ARG A 339 -18.25 -42.55 -10.57
C ARG A 339 -19.12 -41.83 -9.53
N LYS A 340 -18.51 -40.92 -8.76
CA LYS A 340 -19.18 -40.11 -7.74
C LYS A 340 -19.84 -38.89 -8.41
N LYS A 341 -21.02 -38.50 -7.95
CA LYS A 341 -21.70 -37.24 -8.35
C LYS A 341 -21.06 -35.98 -7.75
N LYS A 342 -20.01 -36.16 -6.93
CA LYS A 342 -19.30 -35.09 -6.22
C LYS A 342 -17.80 -35.21 -6.51
N VAL A 343 -17.15 -34.08 -6.82
CA VAL A 343 -15.69 -33.97 -7.00
C VAL A 343 -15.18 -32.71 -6.32
N ARG A 344 -13.86 -32.65 -6.11
CA ARG A 344 -13.17 -31.51 -5.49
C ARG A 344 -11.98 -31.08 -6.33
N PHE A 345 -11.74 -29.78 -6.36
CA PHE A 345 -10.56 -29.17 -6.95
C PHE A 345 -9.86 -28.33 -5.89
N GLY A 346 -8.53 -28.40 -5.87
CA GLY A 346 -7.68 -27.50 -5.11
C GLY A 346 -6.98 -26.57 -6.08
N LEU A 347 -7.08 -25.26 -5.86
CA LEU A 347 -6.43 -24.22 -6.64
C LEU A 347 -5.26 -23.63 -5.84
N GLY A 348 -4.24 -23.22 -6.57
CA GLY A 348 -3.13 -22.46 -6.03
C GLY A 348 -2.90 -21.25 -6.89
N GLY A 349 -2.74 -20.11 -6.25
CA GLY A 349 -2.33 -18.88 -6.89
C GLY A 349 -0.87 -18.58 -6.57
N SER A 350 -0.28 -17.73 -7.38
CA SER A 350 0.99 -17.05 -7.09
C SER A 350 0.82 -15.61 -7.54
N GLY A 351 1.26 -14.64 -6.77
CA GLY A 351 1.11 -13.24 -7.17
C GLY A 351 1.85 -12.33 -6.22
N SER A 352 2.25 -11.17 -6.71
CA SER A 352 2.85 -10.12 -5.88
C SER A 352 1.88 -9.67 -4.79
N THR A 353 0.58 -9.73 -5.06
CA THR A 353 -0.48 -9.37 -4.12
C THR A 353 -1.38 -10.57 -3.80
N PRO A 354 -2.25 -10.50 -2.79
CA PRO A 354 -3.30 -11.48 -2.54
C PRO A 354 -4.13 -11.76 -3.80
N VAL A 355 -4.50 -13.03 -3.99
CA VAL A 355 -5.19 -13.49 -5.20
C VAL A 355 -6.53 -14.14 -4.87
N SER A 356 -7.52 -13.86 -5.71
CA SER A 356 -8.84 -14.50 -5.73
C SER A 356 -9.00 -15.38 -6.98
N PHE A 357 -9.97 -16.30 -6.98
CA PHE A 357 -10.20 -17.20 -8.11
C PHE A 357 -11.59 -17.01 -8.73
N ARG A 358 -11.62 -17.20 -10.04
CA ARG A 358 -12.83 -17.24 -10.86
C ARG A 358 -12.94 -18.60 -11.52
N CYS A 359 -14.01 -19.32 -11.24
CA CYS A 359 -14.19 -20.71 -11.68
C CYS A 359 -15.45 -20.89 -12.52
N LYS A 360 -15.40 -21.85 -13.45
CA LYS A 360 -16.61 -22.36 -14.11
C LYS A 360 -16.55 -23.85 -14.38
N LEU A 361 -17.73 -24.47 -14.40
CA LEU A 361 -17.92 -25.83 -14.88
C LEU A 361 -18.64 -25.79 -16.23
N ASP A 362 -18.05 -26.45 -17.22
CA ASP A 362 -18.60 -26.62 -18.56
C ASP A 362 -18.84 -25.28 -19.27
N ARG A 363 -20.07 -25.03 -19.72
CA ARG A 363 -20.50 -23.82 -20.44
C ARG A 363 -21.10 -22.75 -19.52
N LYS A 364 -21.10 -22.96 -18.19
CA LYS A 364 -21.61 -21.97 -17.24
C LYS A 364 -20.74 -20.71 -17.20
N SER A 365 -21.29 -19.62 -16.69
CA SER A 365 -20.56 -18.37 -16.42
C SER A 365 -19.50 -18.58 -15.32
N TYR A 366 -18.47 -17.71 -15.34
CA TYR A 366 -17.50 -17.67 -14.24
C TYR A 366 -18.12 -17.09 -12.98
N VAL A 367 -17.82 -17.70 -11.84
CA VAL A 367 -18.23 -17.27 -10.50
C VAL A 367 -17.02 -17.16 -9.59
N ASN A 368 -17.14 -16.39 -8.49
CA ASN A 368 -16.11 -16.36 -7.45
C ASN A 368 -16.03 -17.74 -6.80
N CYS A 369 -14.82 -18.20 -6.52
CA CYS A 369 -14.59 -19.49 -5.89
C CYS A 369 -13.42 -19.39 -4.92
N SER A 370 -13.48 -20.21 -3.87
CA SER A 370 -12.35 -20.42 -2.97
C SER A 370 -11.28 -21.28 -3.63
N ASP A 371 -10.15 -21.43 -2.95
CA ASP A 371 -9.09 -22.36 -3.36
C ASP A 371 -9.53 -23.84 -3.28
N SER A 372 -10.56 -24.17 -2.49
CA SER A 372 -11.13 -25.52 -2.36
C SER A 372 -12.54 -25.58 -2.95
N VAL A 373 -12.63 -25.93 -4.24
CA VAL A 373 -13.90 -25.94 -4.99
C VAL A 373 -14.56 -27.30 -4.94
N LYS A 374 -15.76 -27.37 -4.37
CA LYS A 374 -16.61 -28.56 -4.38
C LYS A 374 -17.63 -28.47 -5.51
N VAL A 375 -17.67 -29.48 -6.37
CA VAL A 375 -18.70 -29.61 -7.41
C VAL A 375 -19.59 -30.80 -7.05
N SER A 376 -20.88 -30.53 -6.88
CA SER A 376 -21.93 -31.50 -6.58
C SER A 376 -22.87 -31.70 -7.77
N HIS A 377 -23.76 -32.71 -7.68
CA HIS A 377 -24.81 -33.01 -8.66
C HIS A 377 -24.30 -33.17 -10.11
N LEU A 378 -23.12 -33.75 -10.29
CA LEU A 378 -22.58 -34.04 -11.63
C LEU A 378 -23.49 -35.00 -12.41
N SER A 379 -23.95 -34.55 -13.57
CA SER A 379 -24.59 -35.41 -14.55
C SER A 379 -23.60 -36.43 -15.13
N PRO A 380 -24.04 -37.60 -15.62
CA PRO A 380 -23.17 -38.48 -16.39
C PRO A 380 -22.78 -37.78 -17.70
N GLY A 381 -21.49 -37.72 -18.02
CA GLY A 381 -21.03 -36.95 -19.18
C GLY A 381 -19.57 -36.54 -19.12
N ARG A 382 -19.13 -35.82 -20.16
CA ARG A 382 -17.83 -35.13 -20.17
C ARG A 382 -18.00 -33.77 -19.52
N HIS A 383 -17.06 -33.40 -18.68
CA HIS A 383 -17.01 -32.12 -18.01
C HIS A 383 -15.65 -31.45 -18.19
N ALA A 384 -15.63 -30.12 -18.13
CA ALA A 384 -14.44 -29.29 -18.16
C ALA A 384 -14.54 -28.21 -17.08
N PHE A 385 -13.73 -28.36 -16.03
CA PHE A 385 -13.56 -27.33 -15.02
C PHE A 385 -12.48 -26.34 -15.47
N ARG A 386 -12.74 -25.04 -15.31
CA ARG A 386 -11.81 -23.97 -15.67
C ARG A 386 -11.68 -22.99 -14.52
N ALA A 387 -10.46 -22.52 -14.28
CA ALA A 387 -10.20 -21.46 -13.31
C ALA A 387 -9.10 -20.51 -13.79
N TYR A 388 -9.23 -19.23 -13.43
CA TYR A 388 -8.17 -18.25 -13.49
C TYR A 388 -8.11 -17.49 -12.16
N SER A 389 -6.98 -16.84 -11.88
CA SER A 389 -6.85 -15.98 -10.70
C SER A 389 -6.87 -14.50 -11.09
N THR A 390 -7.26 -13.67 -10.13
CA THR A 390 -7.22 -12.20 -10.17
C THR A 390 -6.54 -11.70 -8.92
N ASP A 391 -5.78 -10.61 -9.01
CA ASP A 391 -5.08 -10.02 -7.87
C ASP A 391 -5.71 -8.68 -7.42
N GLN A 392 -5.17 -8.05 -6.37
CA GLN A 392 -5.72 -6.79 -5.84
C GLN A 392 -5.55 -5.58 -6.77
N THR A 393 -4.69 -5.70 -7.78
CA THR A 393 -4.48 -4.67 -8.80
C THR A 393 -5.41 -4.84 -10.02
N GLY A 394 -6.30 -5.83 -9.97
CA GLY A 394 -7.21 -6.15 -11.07
C GLY A 394 -6.58 -6.98 -12.18
N HIS A 395 -5.30 -7.35 -12.06
CA HIS A 395 -4.65 -8.19 -13.05
C HIS A 395 -5.20 -9.62 -13.01
N ARG A 396 -5.57 -10.12 -14.18
CA ARG A 396 -5.96 -11.51 -14.39
C ARG A 396 -4.76 -12.34 -14.78
N SER A 397 -4.71 -13.59 -14.32
CA SER A 397 -3.68 -14.53 -14.75
C SER A 397 -3.72 -14.76 -16.25
N SER A 398 -2.56 -14.68 -16.90
CA SER A 398 -2.41 -14.89 -18.35
C SER A 398 -2.91 -16.28 -18.79
N LYS A 399 -2.82 -17.27 -17.90
CA LYS A 399 -3.32 -18.62 -18.10
C LYS A 399 -4.69 -18.81 -17.45
N THR A 400 -5.51 -19.66 -18.08
CA THR A 400 -6.67 -20.30 -17.44
C THR A 400 -6.35 -21.79 -17.31
N VAL A 401 -6.35 -22.34 -16.10
CA VAL A 401 -6.18 -23.78 -15.91
C VAL A 401 -7.45 -24.52 -16.29
N VAL A 402 -7.30 -25.64 -17.00
CA VAL A 402 -8.42 -26.44 -17.49
C VAL A 402 -8.22 -27.91 -17.11
N TRP A 403 -9.23 -28.51 -16.47
CA TRP A 403 -9.25 -29.95 -16.21
C TRP A 403 -10.48 -30.60 -16.84
N LYS A 404 -10.23 -31.51 -17.79
CA LYS A 404 -11.28 -32.28 -18.48
C LYS A 404 -11.41 -33.67 -17.83
N PHE A 405 -12.62 -34.06 -17.45
CA PHE A 405 -12.91 -35.35 -16.81
C PHE A 405 -14.27 -35.90 -17.26
N ARG A 406 -14.54 -37.19 -16.98
CA ARG A 406 -15.82 -37.84 -17.33
C ARG A 406 -16.49 -38.42 -16.08
N SER A 407 -17.75 -38.05 -15.87
CA SER A 407 -18.64 -38.65 -14.88
C SER A 407 -19.37 -39.85 -15.49
N LYS A 408 -19.29 -41.02 -14.85
CA LYS A 408 -19.99 -42.25 -15.27
C LYS A 408 -21.26 -42.45 -14.43
N LYS A 409 -22.30 -43.05 -15.04
CA LYS A 409 -23.45 -43.57 -14.27
C LYS A 409 -22.95 -44.54 -13.19
N LYS A 410 -23.50 -44.42 -11.98
CA LYS A 410 -23.25 -45.37 -10.89
C LYS A 410 -23.87 -46.71 -11.31
N ARG A 411 -23.08 -47.79 -11.36
CA ARG A 411 -23.65 -49.13 -11.55
C ARG A 411 -24.54 -49.44 -10.35
N PRO A 412 -25.74 -50.04 -10.53
CA PRO A 412 -26.50 -50.56 -9.41
C PRO A 412 -25.61 -51.54 -8.62
N LYS A 413 -25.69 -51.50 -7.28
CA LYS A 413 -25.13 -52.59 -6.47
C LYS A 413 -25.92 -53.83 -6.85
N ARG A 414 -25.23 -54.87 -7.32
CA ARG A 414 -25.81 -56.19 -7.50
C ARG A 414 -26.05 -56.80 -6.14
#